data_AF-A0AB37TL71-F1
#
_entry.id   AF-A0AB37TL71-F1
#
_cell.length_a   1.000
_cell.length_b   1.000
_cell.length_c   1.000
_cell.angle_alpha   90.00
_cell.angle_beta   90.00
_cell.angle_gamma   90.00
#
_symmetry.space_group_name_H-M   'P 1'
#
loop_
_entity.id
_entity.type
_entity.pdbx_description
1 polymer ?
#
loop_
_entity_poly.entity_id
_entity_poly.type
_entity_poly.pdbx_seq_one_letter_code
_entity_poly.pdbx_strand_id
1 'polypeptide(L)'
;WDVLRGLGLDGDHIASSRDVGFEEKFRAVTGGRGMDVVLNALAGEFVDASLRITAPGGRFLEMGKTDIRDAESVGGGVRYRAFDLGEAGPERIHEMLRDLVGLFIDGVLSPLPVRVWDVRRAREAFRFMSQAKHVGKIVLTMPSRWNPEGTVLVTGGTGGLGRVLARHLVESRGVRRLLLVSRRGPASEGVDALCAELEGLGAVVEVRACDVADRAQVEGLLASVPAEYPLTA
;
A
#
# COMPACT_ATOMS: atom_id res chain seq x y z
N TRP A 1 7.12 6.27 21.07
CA TRP A 1 5.72 5.82 21.25
C TRP A 1 4.71 6.72 20.54
N ASP A 2 5.15 7.74 19.78
CA ASP A 2 4.25 8.77 19.24
C ASP A 2 3.23 8.23 18.25
N VAL A 3 3.58 7.17 17.52
CA VAL A 3 2.66 6.43 16.65
C VAL A 3 1.45 5.91 17.44
N LEU A 4 1.67 5.22 18.56
CA LEU A 4 0.58 4.65 19.37
C LEU A 4 -0.28 5.75 20.00
N ARG A 5 0.33 6.85 20.44
CA ARG A 5 -0.40 8.02 20.95
C ARG A 5 -1.24 8.69 19.87
N GLY A 6 -0.71 8.77 18.64
CA GLY A 6 -1.43 9.25 17.47
C GLY A 6 -2.62 8.36 17.08
N LEU A 7 -2.63 7.10 17.51
CA LEU A 7 -3.77 6.18 17.38
C LEU A 7 -4.77 6.29 18.54
N GLY A 8 -4.58 7.24 19.45
CA GLY A 8 -5.48 7.49 20.58
C GLY A 8 -5.19 6.66 21.83
N LEU A 9 -4.08 5.89 21.87
CA LEU A 9 -3.69 5.17 23.08
C LEU A 9 -3.02 6.11 24.09
N ASP A 10 -3.53 6.11 25.31
CA ASP A 10 -2.95 6.87 26.42
C ASP A 10 -1.69 6.19 27.00
N GLY A 11 -1.12 6.82 28.03
CA GLY A 11 0.06 6.30 28.70
C GLY A 11 -0.18 4.97 29.41
N ASP A 12 -1.39 4.71 29.91
CA ASP A 12 -1.72 3.52 30.69
C ASP A 12 -1.84 2.27 29.81
N HIS A 13 -2.25 2.47 28.56
CA HIS A 13 -2.42 1.40 27.55
C HIS A 13 -1.18 1.15 26.69
N ILE A 14 -0.02 1.71 27.05
CA ILE A 14 1.24 1.54 26.30
C ILE A 14 2.34 0.98 27.21
N ALA A 15 2.97 -0.12 26.81
CA ALA A 15 4.11 -0.71 27.51
C ALA A 15 5.19 -1.22 26.53
N SER A 16 6.43 -1.31 27.01
CA SER A 16 7.56 -1.84 26.23
C SER A 16 7.31 -3.27 25.77
N SER A 17 7.70 -3.57 24.53
CA SER A 17 7.69 -4.93 23.98
C SER A 17 9.08 -5.58 24.00
N ARG A 18 10.06 -4.95 24.67
CA ARG A 18 11.46 -5.42 24.78
C ARG A 18 11.81 -5.95 26.17
N ASP A 19 10.89 -5.82 27.11
CA ASP A 19 10.97 -6.32 28.46
C ASP A 19 9.58 -6.79 28.90
N VAL A 20 9.52 -7.53 30.00
CA VAL A 20 8.27 -8.08 30.57
C VAL A 20 7.54 -7.09 31.50
N GLY A 21 7.98 -5.83 31.58
CA GLY A 21 7.39 -4.83 32.48
C GLY A 21 5.94 -4.47 32.15
N PHE A 22 5.46 -4.83 30.96
CA PHE A 22 4.03 -4.72 30.60
C PHE A 22 3.13 -5.56 31.52
N GLU A 23 3.65 -6.66 32.11
CA GLU A 23 2.87 -7.52 33.00
C GLU A 23 2.38 -6.75 34.23
N GLU A 24 3.31 -6.15 34.99
CA GLU A 24 2.98 -5.40 36.20
C GLU A 24 2.09 -4.20 35.88
N LYS A 25 2.44 -3.47 34.82
CA LYS A 25 1.68 -2.29 34.40
C LYS A 25 0.24 -2.61 34.07
N PHE A 26 0.00 -3.58 33.19
CA PHE A 26 -1.36 -3.90 32.76
C PHE A 26 -2.18 -4.59 33.84
N ARG A 27 -1.55 -5.30 34.79
CA ARG A 27 -2.23 -5.72 36.02
C ARG A 27 -2.71 -4.53 36.84
N ALA A 28 -1.87 -3.52 37.06
CA ALA A 28 -2.26 -2.33 37.81
C ALA A 28 -3.43 -1.60 37.15
N VAL A 29 -3.35 -1.37 35.82
CA VAL A 29 -4.40 -0.69 35.04
C VAL A 29 -5.74 -1.44 35.07
N THR A 30 -5.70 -2.78 35.10
CA THR A 30 -6.91 -3.61 35.15
C THR A 30 -7.40 -3.95 36.56
N GLY A 31 -6.81 -3.33 37.61
CA GLY A 31 -7.15 -3.66 39.00
C GLY A 31 -6.88 -5.12 39.36
N GLY A 32 -5.89 -5.74 38.72
CA GLY A 32 -5.51 -7.13 38.88
C GLY A 32 -6.33 -8.14 38.06
N ARG A 33 -7.38 -7.72 37.35
CA ARG A 33 -8.24 -8.64 36.59
C ARG A 33 -7.54 -9.28 35.39
N GLY A 34 -6.67 -8.54 34.72
CA GLY A 34 -6.06 -8.97 33.46
C GLY A 34 -6.94 -8.70 32.23
N MET A 35 -6.54 -9.29 31.10
CA MET A 35 -7.10 -9.05 29.77
C MET A 35 -8.01 -10.20 29.33
N ASP A 36 -9.20 -9.90 28.77
CA ASP A 36 -10.11 -10.93 28.26
C ASP A 36 -9.58 -11.61 26.98
N VAL A 37 -8.81 -10.86 26.19
CA VAL A 37 -8.22 -11.32 24.93
C VAL A 37 -6.78 -10.82 24.86
N VAL A 38 -5.86 -11.73 24.56
CA VAL A 38 -4.47 -11.40 24.23
C VAL A 38 -4.19 -11.89 22.82
N LEU A 39 -3.72 -11.00 21.95
CA LEU A 39 -3.22 -11.32 20.62
C LEU A 39 -1.69 -11.21 20.66
N ASN A 40 -1.01 -12.35 20.73
CA ASN A 40 0.42 -12.43 20.93
C ASN A 40 1.19 -12.60 19.61
N ALA A 41 2.35 -11.95 19.52
CA ALA A 41 3.36 -12.18 18.48
C ALA A 41 4.80 -12.16 19.06
N LEU A 42 4.93 -12.24 20.39
CA LEU A 42 6.22 -12.34 21.10
C LEU A 42 6.57 -13.82 21.36
N ALA A 43 7.79 -14.10 21.84
CA ALA A 43 8.28 -15.46 22.06
C ALA A 43 8.99 -15.60 23.41
N GLY A 44 9.16 -16.82 23.93
CA GLY A 44 9.89 -17.09 25.16
C GLY A 44 9.19 -16.55 26.42
N GLU A 45 9.94 -15.93 27.33
CA GLU A 45 9.42 -15.40 28.60
C GLU A 45 8.26 -14.39 28.43
N PHE A 46 8.22 -13.72 27.27
CA PHE A 46 7.15 -12.79 26.91
C PHE A 46 5.80 -13.51 26.72
N VAL A 47 5.79 -14.75 26.25
CA VAL A 47 4.57 -15.58 26.15
C VAL A 47 4.07 -15.90 27.55
N ASP A 48 4.97 -16.31 28.45
CA ASP A 48 4.61 -16.65 29.83
C ASP A 48 4.03 -15.44 30.58
N ALA A 49 4.64 -14.25 30.41
CA ALA A 49 4.12 -12.99 30.95
C ALA A 49 2.74 -12.62 30.35
N SER A 50 2.58 -12.81 29.04
CA SER A 50 1.31 -12.54 28.33
C SER A 50 0.19 -13.49 28.77
N LEU A 51 0.49 -14.77 29.00
CA LEU A 51 -0.46 -15.75 29.55
C LEU A 51 -0.88 -15.36 30.96
N ARG A 52 0.08 -14.95 31.79
CA ARG A 52 -0.17 -14.53 33.18
C ARG A 52 -1.07 -13.30 33.29
N ILE A 53 -1.04 -12.36 32.34
CA ILE A 53 -1.99 -11.23 32.30
C ILE A 53 -3.32 -11.56 31.63
N THR A 54 -3.49 -12.76 31.08
CA THR A 54 -4.79 -13.16 30.53
C THR A 54 -5.72 -13.50 31.69
N ALA A 55 -6.91 -12.90 31.70
CA ALA A 55 -7.89 -13.12 32.75
C ALA A 55 -8.34 -14.60 32.77
N PRO A 56 -8.75 -15.15 33.93
CA PRO A 56 -9.37 -16.48 33.99
C PRO A 56 -10.57 -16.58 33.03
N GLY A 57 -10.61 -17.63 32.21
CA GLY A 57 -11.62 -17.78 31.15
C GLY A 57 -11.35 -16.94 29.89
N GLY A 58 -10.26 -16.18 29.85
CA GLY A 58 -9.85 -15.37 28.71
C GLY A 58 -9.42 -16.18 27.48
N ARG A 59 -9.12 -15.49 26.40
CA ARG A 59 -8.67 -16.07 25.12
C ARG A 59 -7.27 -15.59 24.80
N PHE A 60 -6.36 -16.53 24.56
CA PHE A 60 -5.01 -16.24 24.13
C PHE A 60 -4.84 -16.70 22.68
N LEU A 61 -4.58 -15.75 21.78
CA LEU A 61 -4.42 -15.98 20.36
C LEU A 61 -2.94 -15.83 19.99
N GLU A 62 -2.30 -16.92 19.61
CA GLU A 62 -0.87 -16.95 19.26
C GLU A 62 -0.70 -16.81 17.74
N MET A 63 -0.02 -15.73 17.32
CA MET A 63 0.39 -15.50 15.92
C MET A 63 1.80 -16.04 15.64
N GLY A 64 2.64 -16.14 16.68
CA GLY A 64 3.98 -16.69 16.60
C GLY A 64 3.97 -18.15 16.18
N LYS A 65 4.99 -18.56 15.42
CA LYS A 65 5.13 -19.94 14.92
C LYS A 65 6.27 -20.72 15.57
N THR A 66 7.14 -20.05 16.31
CA THR A 66 8.40 -20.62 16.82
C THR A 66 8.30 -21.18 18.23
N ASP A 67 7.35 -20.71 19.04
CA ASP A 67 7.20 -21.06 20.46
C ASP A 67 5.73 -21.41 20.79
N ILE A 68 5.11 -22.23 19.93
CA ILE A 68 3.73 -22.66 20.11
C ILE A 68 3.65 -23.61 21.31
N ARG A 69 2.74 -23.31 22.24
CA ARG A 69 2.44 -24.15 23.41
C ARG A 69 1.31 -25.12 23.11
N ASP A 70 1.31 -26.23 23.85
CA ASP A 70 0.20 -27.17 23.84
C ASP A 70 -0.98 -26.58 24.62
N ALA A 71 -2.16 -26.53 24.01
CA ALA A 71 -3.33 -25.88 24.58
C ALA A 71 -3.79 -26.53 25.90
N GLU A 72 -3.62 -27.85 26.05
CA GLU A 72 -3.97 -28.57 27.27
C GLU A 72 -2.98 -28.27 28.42
N SER A 73 -1.74 -27.95 28.07
CA SER A 73 -0.71 -27.57 29.04
C SER A 73 -0.84 -26.12 29.55
N VAL A 74 -1.61 -25.28 28.85
CA VAL A 74 -1.84 -23.88 29.27
C VAL A 74 -2.81 -23.85 30.45
N GLY A 75 -2.25 -23.66 31.64
CA GLY A 75 -3.00 -23.55 32.89
C GLY A 75 -3.79 -22.24 33.06
N GLY A 76 -4.44 -22.08 34.21
CA GLY A 76 -5.12 -20.83 34.59
C GLY A 76 -6.50 -20.61 33.96
N GLY A 77 -7.07 -21.62 33.31
CA GLY A 77 -8.40 -21.52 32.69
C GLY A 77 -8.42 -20.66 31.43
N VAL A 78 -7.27 -20.46 30.79
CA VAL A 78 -7.14 -19.67 29.56
C VAL A 78 -7.42 -20.55 28.34
N ARG A 79 -8.20 -20.05 27.39
CA ARG A 79 -8.40 -20.70 26.09
C ARG A 79 -7.30 -20.28 25.13
N TYR A 80 -6.32 -21.15 24.94
CA TYR A 80 -5.21 -20.93 24.04
C TYR A 80 -5.52 -21.42 22.62
N ARG A 81 -5.19 -20.60 21.60
CA ARG A 81 -5.25 -20.99 20.19
C ARG A 81 -4.10 -20.35 19.42
N ALA A 82 -3.18 -21.17 18.93
CA ALA A 82 -2.33 -20.78 17.81
C ALA A 82 -3.13 -20.84 16.51
N PHE A 83 -2.96 -19.86 15.63
CA PHE A 83 -3.68 -19.82 14.37
C PHE A 83 -2.82 -19.35 13.20
N ASP A 84 -3.21 -19.75 12.00
CA ASP A 84 -2.88 -19.13 10.74
C ASP A 84 -4.15 -18.57 10.08
N LEU A 85 -4.04 -17.44 9.38
CA LEU A 85 -5.18 -16.90 8.63
C LEU A 85 -5.60 -17.84 7.49
N GLY A 86 -4.67 -18.63 6.93
CA GLY A 86 -4.97 -19.60 5.89
C GLY A 86 -5.95 -20.70 6.33
N GLU A 87 -6.02 -21.02 7.62
CA GLU A 87 -6.94 -22.03 8.17
C GLU A 87 -8.42 -21.64 8.04
N ALA A 88 -8.73 -20.35 7.87
CA ALA A 88 -10.10 -19.88 7.73
C ALA A 88 -10.76 -20.36 6.42
N GLY A 89 -9.96 -20.67 5.39
CA GLY A 89 -10.46 -21.03 4.07
C GLY A 89 -10.94 -19.82 3.24
N PRO A 90 -11.06 -19.99 1.91
CA PRO A 90 -11.33 -18.89 0.99
C PRO A 90 -12.70 -18.24 1.19
N GLU A 91 -13.72 -19.01 1.55
CA GLU A 91 -15.09 -18.51 1.77
C GLU A 91 -15.10 -17.54 2.95
N ARG A 92 -14.49 -17.93 4.07
CA ARG A 92 -14.42 -17.09 5.26
C ARG A 92 -13.53 -15.87 5.04
N ILE A 93 -12.41 -16.02 4.33
CA ILE A 93 -11.54 -14.89 3.97
C ILE A 93 -12.30 -13.89 3.10
N HIS A 94 -13.13 -14.35 2.15
CA HIS A 94 -13.96 -13.48 1.34
C HIS A 94 -14.97 -12.68 2.18
N GLU A 95 -15.65 -13.32 3.14
CA GLU A 95 -16.53 -12.62 4.10
C GLU A 95 -15.77 -11.55 4.89
N MET A 96 -14.62 -11.91 5.47
CA MET A 96 -13.78 -10.98 6.22
C MET A 96 -13.32 -9.79 5.37
N LEU A 97 -12.93 -10.03 4.11
CA LEU A 97 -12.53 -8.96 3.20
C LEU A 97 -13.70 -8.00 2.90
N ARG A 98 -14.92 -8.52 2.72
CA ARG A 98 -16.10 -7.69 2.49
C ARG A 98 -16.38 -6.79 3.69
N ASP A 99 -16.32 -7.35 4.90
CA ASP A 99 -16.54 -6.60 6.14
C ASP A 99 -15.46 -5.53 6.33
N LEU A 100 -14.19 -5.87 6.07
CA LEU A 100 -13.07 -4.91 6.15
C LEU A 100 -13.24 -3.77 5.13
N VAL A 101 -13.64 -4.07 3.90
CA VAL A 101 -13.90 -3.03 2.87
C VAL A 101 -15.00 -2.08 3.33
N GLY A 102 -16.09 -2.60 3.93
CA GLY A 102 -17.13 -1.76 4.52
C GLY A 102 -16.56 -0.80 5.58
N LEU A 103 -15.76 -1.31 6.51
CA LEU A 103 -15.12 -0.50 7.55
C LEU A 103 -14.15 0.57 7.01
N PHE A 104 -13.48 0.31 5.88
CA PHE A 104 -12.65 1.32 5.20
C PHE A 104 -13.51 2.39 4.53
N ILE A 105 -14.60 2.01 3.87
CA ILE A 105 -15.53 2.95 3.22
C ILE A 105 -16.17 3.87 4.27
N ASP A 106 -16.57 3.32 5.42
CA ASP A 106 -17.18 4.06 6.53
C ASP A 106 -16.17 4.90 7.32
N GLY A 107 -14.87 4.84 6.97
CA GLY A 107 -13.81 5.58 7.64
C GLY A 107 -13.46 5.09 9.04
N VAL A 108 -14.00 3.95 9.47
CA VAL A 108 -13.67 3.29 10.75
C VAL A 108 -12.22 2.78 10.73
N LEU A 109 -11.77 2.28 9.57
CA LEU A 109 -10.39 1.87 9.33
C LEU A 109 -9.68 2.85 8.40
N SER A 110 -8.41 3.10 8.68
CA SER A 110 -7.51 3.86 7.81
C SER A 110 -6.31 3.00 7.41
N PRO A 111 -5.80 3.11 6.17
CA PRO A 111 -4.61 2.38 5.76
C PRO A 111 -3.41 2.70 6.66
N LEU A 112 -2.60 1.70 6.96
CA LEU A 112 -1.35 1.91 7.68
C LEU A 112 -0.38 2.76 6.85
N PRO A 113 0.52 3.54 7.49
CA PRO A 113 1.62 4.18 6.79
C PRO A 113 2.41 3.16 5.98
N VAL A 114 2.63 3.44 4.70
CA VAL A 114 3.40 2.56 3.80
C VAL A 114 4.77 3.12 3.53
N ARG A 115 5.77 2.24 3.49
CA ARG A 115 7.10 2.56 2.97
C ARG A 115 7.36 1.70 1.74
N VAL A 116 7.58 2.37 0.62
CA VAL A 116 7.57 1.76 -0.71
C VAL A 116 8.97 1.64 -1.27
N TRP A 117 9.30 0.48 -1.83
CA TRP A 117 10.45 0.27 -2.68
C TRP A 117 10.03 -0.37 -3.99
N ASP A 118 10.76 -0.05 -5.06
CA ASP A 118 10.69 -0.86 -6.27
C ASP A 118 11.19 -2.28 -5.97
N VAL A 119 10.56 -3.31 -6.55
CA VAL A 119 10.92 -4.71 -6.37
C VAL A 119 12.39 -5.00 -6.70
N ARG A 120 13.01 -4.25 -7.63
CA ARG A 120 14.44 -4.35 -7.96
C ARG A 120 15.35 -3.99 -6.79
N ARG A 121 14.81 -3.29 -5.77
CA ARG A 121 15.47 -2.92 -4.52
C ARG A 121 14.98 -3.75 -3.32
N ALA A 122 14.34 -4.89 -3.54
CA ALA A 122 13.81 -5.75 -2.47
C ALA A 122 14.86 -6.08 -1.39
N ARG A 123 16.12 -6.32 -1.77
CA ARG A 123 17.21 -6.60 -0.81
C ARG A 123 17.38 -5.49 0.23
N GLU A 124 17.22 -4.23 -0.16
CA GLU A 124 17.28 -3.10 0.76
C GLU A 124 16.05 -3.07 1.68
N ALA A 125 14.86 -3.33 1.13
CA ALA A 125 13.62 -3.41 1.90
C ALA A 125 13.69 -4.52 2.96
N PHE A 126 14.16 -5.72 2.61
CA PHE A 126 14.34 -6.82 3.56
C PHE A 126 15.38 -6.51 4.64
N ARG A 127 16.49 -5.86 4.29
CA ARG A 127 17.48 -5.40 5.28
C ARG A 127 16.90 -4.35 6.22
N PHE A 128 16.07 -3.45 5.72
CA PHE A 128 15.39 -2.46 6.54
C PHE A 128 14.36 -3.11 7.47
N MET A 129 13.61 -4.10 6.98
CA MET A 129 12.65 -4.88 7.75
C MET A 129 13.32 -5.61 8.92
N SER A 130 14.44 -6.30 8.66
CA SER A 130 15.14 -7.11 9.68
C SER A 130 15.71 -6.29 10.84
N GLN A 131 15.87 -4.98 10.67
CA GLN A 131 16.27 -4.07 11.75
C GLN A 131 15.11 -3.67 12.67
N ALA A 132 13.87 -4.08 12.37
CA ALA A 132 12.67 -3.74 13.14
C ALA A 132 12.48 -2.23 13.39
N LYS A 133 12.92 -1.39 12.44
CA LYS A 133 12.82 0.09 12.50
C LYS A 133 11.59 0.67 11.83
N HIS A 134 10.78 -0.17 11.17
CA HIS A 134 9.65 0.29 10.39
C HIS A 134 8.40 0.41 11.24
N VAL A 135 7.57 1.40 10.89
CA VAL A 135 6.21 1.55 11.39
C VAL A 135 5.28 1.38 10.20
N GLY A 136 4.17 0.66 10.39
CA GLY A 136 3.21 0.37 9.33
C GLY A 136 3.69 -0.76 8.42
N LYS A 137 3.54 -0.60 7.10
CA LYS A 137 3.75 -1.68 6.12
C LYS A 137 4.88 -1.36 5.14
N ILE A 138 5.76 -2.33 4.90
CA ILE A 138 6.70 -2.30 3.77
C ILE A 138 5.99 -2.86 2.54
N VAL A 139 6.02 -2.11 1.45
CA VAL A 139 5.37 -2.47 0.18
C VAL A 139 6.41 -2.48 -0.93
N LEU A 140 6.38 -3.50 -1.79
CA LEU A 140 7.17 -3.56 -3.00
C LEU A 140 6.29 -3.22 -4.21
N THR A 141 6.70 -2.24 -5.00
CA THR A 141 6.05 -1.93 -6.27
C THR A 141 6.70 -2.72 -7.39
N MET A 142 5.86 -3.30 -8.24
CA MET A 142 6.30 -3.88 -9.50
C MET A 142 6.48 -2.74 -10.52
N PRO A 143 7.52 -2.77 -11.37
CA PRO A 143 7.66 -1.82 -12.46
C PRO A 143 6.41 -1.85 -13.33
N SER A 144 5.75 -0.70 -13.50
CA SER A 144 4.58 -0.57 -14.35
C SER A 144 4.95 -0.93 -15.78
N ARG A 145 4.26 -1.91 -16.35
CA ARG A 145 4.29 -2.10 -17.80
C ARG A 145 3.37 -1.08 -18.43
N TRP A 146 3.83 -0.38 -19.45
CA TRP A 146 2.94 0.46 -20.25
C TRP A 146 1.93 -0.43 -20.96
N ASN A 147 0.67 -0.02 -20.95
CA ASN A 147 -0.34 -0.65 -21.79
C ASN A 147 -0.11 -0.13 -23.22
N PRO A 148 0.32 -0.97 -24.17
CA PRO A 148 0.60 -0.52 -25.54
C PRO A 148 -0.64 0.02 -26.26
N GLU A 149 -1.83 -0.41 -25.83
CA GLU A 149 -3.12 0.03 -26.37
C GLU A 149 -3.65 1.30 -25.71
N GLY A 150 -3.01 1.76 -24.63
CA GLY A 150 -3.37 3.00 -23.95
C GLY A 150 -2.81 4.24 -24.62
N THR A 151 -3.30 5.40 -24.18
CA THR A 151 -2.79 6.70 -24.60
C THR A 151 -1.57 7.09 -23.76
N VAL A 152 -0.53 7.63 -24.40
CA VAL A 152 0.62 8.24 -23.73
C VAL A 152 0.59 9.76 -23.93
N LEU A 153 0.63 10.52 -22.83
CA LEU A 153 0.57 11.98 -22.86
C LEU A 153 1.98 12.57 -22.75
N VAL A 154 2.36 13.40 -23.72
CA VAL A 154 3.64 14.11 -23.70
C VAL A 154 3.43 15.61 -23.52
N THR A 155 3.72 16.13 -22.33
CA THR A 155 3.71 17.58 -22.06
C THR A 155 4.93 18.24 -22.70
N GLY A 156 4.74 19.42 -23.28
CA GLY A 156 5.74 20.02 -24.16
C GLY A 156 6.03 19.17 -25.41
N GLY A 157 5.09 18.31 -25.81
CA GLY A 157 5.28 17.31 -26.87
C GLY A 157 5.62 17.90 -28.25
N THR A 158 5.29 19.18 -28.47
CA THR A 158 5.63 19.90 -29.71
C THR A 158 6.98 20.63 -29.66
N GLY A 159 7.69 20.57 -28.53
CA GLY A 159 9.05 21.11 -28.37
C GLY A 159 10.14 20.12 -28.82
N GLY A 160 11.41 20.57 -28.89
CA GLY A 160 12.51 19.77 -29.43
C GLY A 160 12.65 18.37 -28.81
N LEU A 161 12.79 18.28 -27.48
CA LEU A 161 12.88 17.00 -26.78
C LEU A 161 11.58 16.20 -26.81
N GLY A 162 10.43 16.88 -26.71
CA GLY A 162 9.11 16.23 -26.78
C GLY A 162 8.90 15.47 -28.09
N ARG A 163 9.37 16.05 -29.21
CA ARG A 163 9.34 15.40 -30.53
C ARG A 163 10.25 14.18 -30.61
N VAL A 164 11.47 14.27 -30.09
CA VAL A 164 12.41 13.14 -30.04
C VAL A 164 11.84 12.02 -29.19
N LEU A 165 11.26 12.35 -28.04
CA LEU A 165 10.59 11.38 -27.18
C LEU A 165 9.40 10.73 -27.88
N ALA A 166 8.52 11.51 -28.51
CA ALA A 166 7.36 10.99 -29.23
C ALA A 166 7.76 9.97 -30.31
N ARG A 167 8.80 10.25 -31.09
CA ARG A 167 9.35 9.29 -32.07
C ARG A 167 9.86 8.02 -31.39
N HIS A 168 10.69 8.17 -30.35
CA HIS A 168 11.23 7.03 -29.62
C HIS A 168 10.11 6.15 -29.01
N LEU A 169 9.04 6.75 -28.50
CA LEU A 169 7.89 6.03 -27.96
C LEU A 169 7.20 5.16 -29.04
N VAL A 170 7.00 5.68 -30.23
CA VAL A 170 6.35 4.95 -31.33
C VAL A 170 7.27 3.87 -31.91
N GLU A 171 8.52 4.21 -32.19
CA GLU A 171 9.48 3.33 -32.88
C GLU A 171 10.05 2.25 -31.96
N SER A 172 10.52 2.64 -30.77
CA SER A 172 11.28 1.76 -29.88
C SER A 172 10.44 1.14 -28.77
N ARG A 173 9.31 1.77 -28.42
CA ARG A 173 8.45 1.32 -27.30
C ARG A 173 7.09 0.80 -27.75
N GLY A 174 6.79 0.88 -29.06
CA GLY A 174 5.56 0.33 -29.64
C GLY A 174 4.29 1.10 -29.26
N VAL A 175 4.41 2.34 -28.78
CA VAL A 175 3.24 3.18 -28.46
C VAL A 175 2.47 3.47 -29.74
N ARG A 176 1.14 3.34 -29.67
CA ARG A 176 0.26 3.59 -30.82
C ARG A 176 -0.70 4.75 -30.64
N ARG A 177 -0.81 5.32 -29.44
CA ARG A 177 -1.67 6.48 -29.19
C ARG A 177 -0.90 7.54 -28.42
N LEU A 178 -0.73 8.71 -29.04
CA LEU A 178 -0.01 9.83 -28.47
C LEU A 178 -0.94 11.03 -28.31
N LEU A 179 -0.92 11.64 -27.13
CA LEU A 179 -1.50 12.93 -26.86
C LEU A 179 -0.37 13.94 -26.63
N LEU A 180 -0.07 14.75 -27.65
CA LEU A 180 0.98 15.77 -27.60
C LEU A 180 0.39 17.08 -27.12
N VAL A 181 0.92 17.59 -26.01
CA VAL A 181 0.36 18.74 -25.31
C VAL A 181 1.38 19.86 -25.28
N SER A 182 0.97 21.06 -25.65
CA SER A 182 1.77 22.27 -25.42
C SER A 182 0.86 23.49 -25.34
N ARG A 183 1.36 24.63 -24.87
CA ARG A 183 0.54 25.86 -24.78
C ARG A 183 -0.03 26.32 -26.13
N ARG A 184 0.75 26.17 -27.21
CA ARG A 184 0.31 26.51 -28.57
C ARG A 184 -0.44 25.37 -29.25
N GLY A 185 -0.26 24.13 -28.79
CA GLY A 185 -0.91 22.95 -29.34
C GLY A 185 -0.71 22.84 -30.86
N PRO A 186 -1.79 22.66 -31.65
CA PRO A 186 -1.76 22.62 -33.11
C PRO A 186 -1.13 23.86 -33.78
N ALA A 187 -1.11 25.02 -33.11
CA ALA A 187 -0.46 26.23 -33.64
C ALA A 187 1.08 26.22 -33.47
N SER A 188 1.67 25.11 -33.00
CA SER A 188 3.13 24.97 -32.89
C SER A 188 3.74 24.74 -34.27
N GLU A 189 4.80 25.48 -34.59
CA GLU A 189 5.54 25.33 -35.84
C GLU A 189 5.97 23.88 -36.10
N GLY A 190 5.75 23.38 -37.31
CA GLY A 190 6.14 22.04 -37.75
C GLY A 190 5.41 20.89 -37.06
N VAL A 191 4.30 21.14 -36.35
CA VAL A 191 3.57 20.06 -35.66
C VAL A 191 2.85 19.14 -36.66
N ASP A 192 2.33 19.67 -37.76
CA ASP A 192 1.66 18.86 -38.80
C ASP A 192 2.61 17.83 -39.42
N ALA A 193 3.85 18.25 -39.71
CA ALA A 193 4.88 17.35 -40.21
C ALA A 193 5.24 16.24 -39.21
N LEU A 194 5.25 16.56 -37.91
CA LEU A 194 5.47 15.58 -36.84
C LEU A 194 4.30 14.60 -36.74
N CYS A 195 3.07 15.09 -36.78
CA CYS A 195 1.88 14.23 -36.77
C CYS A 195 1.91 13.26 -37.94
N ALA A 196 2.12 13.75 -39.16
CA ALA A 196 2.20 12.91 -40.36
C ALA A 196 3.32 11.86 -40.28
N GLU A 197 4.48 12.23 -39.72
CA GLU A 197 5.59 11.30 -39.49
C GLU A 197 5.20 10.17 -38.52
N LEU A 198 4.68 10.54 -37.34
CA LEU A 198 4.29 9.59 -36.30
C LEU A 198 3.10 8.69 -36.74
N GLU A 199 2.17 9.25 -37.51
CA GLU A 199 1.07 8.51 -38.13
C GLU A 199 1.56 7.55 -39.21
N GLY A 200 2.55 7.95 -40.01
CA GLY A 200 3.25 7.06 -40.95
C GLY A 200 3.95 5.89 -40.26
N LEU A 201 4.34 6.06 -39.00
CA LEU A 201 4.89 4.99 -38.13
C LEU A 201 3.80 4.16 -37.43
N GLY A 202 2.52 4.41 -37.72
CA GLY A 202 1.38 3.65 -37.23
C GLY A 202 0.81 4.14 -35.89
N ALA A 203 1.14 5.35 -35.45
CA ALA A 203 0.53 5.96 -34.27
C ALA A 203 -0.73 6.77 -34.64
N VAL A 204 -1.66 6.90 -33.70
CA VAL A 204 -2.73 7.89 -33.71
C VAL A 204 -2.27 9.04 -32.84
N VAL A 205 -2.17 10.23 -33.41
CA VAL A 205 -1.58 11.39 -32.74
C VAL A 205 -2.64 12.48 -32.58
N GLU A 206 -2.91 12.84 -31.33
CA GLU A 206 -3.76 13.97 -31.00
C GLU A 206 -2.89 15.10 -30.45
N VAL A 207 -3.10 16.32 -30.96
CA VAL A 207 -2.42 17.51 -30.44
C VAL A 207 -3.43 18.43 -29.76
N ARG A 208 -3.12 18.86 -28.55
CA ARG A 208 -3.97 19.77 -27.77
C ARG A 208 -3.19 20.96 -27.24
N ALA A 209 -3.85 22.12 -27.29
CA ALA A 209 -3.40 23.31 -26.59
C ALA A 209 -3.82 23.21 -25.12
N CYS A 210 -2.84 23.25 -24.21
CA CYS A 210 -3.11 23.27 -22.76
C CYS A 210 -1.93 23.92 -22.04
N ASP A 211 -2.23 24.79 -21.08
CA ASP A 211 -1.27 25.19 -20.06
C ASP A 211 -1.33 24.19 -18.89
N VAL A 212 -0.25 23.43 -18.70
CA VAL A 212 -0.17 22.42 -17.63
C VAL A 212 -0.05 23.01 -16.22
N ALA A 213 0.19 24.33 -16.12
CA ALA A 213 0.14 25.05 -14.85
C ALA A 213 -1.31 25.43 -14.45
N ASP A 214 -2.26 25.36 -15.38
CA ASP A 214 -3.68 25.61 -15.13
C ASP A 214 -4.42 24.29 -14.86
N ARG A 215 -4.85 24.10 -13.61
CA ARG A 215 -5.55 22.89 -13.17
C ARG A 215 -6.82 22.62 -13.98
N ALA A 216 -7.62 23.65 -14.28
CA ALA A 216 -8.90 23.47 -14.96
C ALA A 216 -8.70 23.00 -16.41
N GLN A 217 -7.65 23.51 -17.07
CA GLN A 217 -7.28 23.04 -18.41
C GLN A 217 -6.79 21.59 -18.39
N VAL A 218 -5.98 21.21 -17.40
CA VAL A 218 -5.51 19.83 -17.24
C VAL A 218 -6.68 18.87 -16.97
N GLU A 219 -7.63 19.25 -16.11
CA GLU A 219 -8.84 18.44 -15.88
C GLU A 219 -9.64 18.22 -17.18
N GLY A 220 -9.89 19.28 -17.95
CA GLY A 220 -10.59 19.19 -19.23
C GLY A 220 -9.85 18.31 -20.25
N LEU A 221 -8.52 18.42 -20.30
CA LEU A 221 -7.66 17.59 -21.16
C LEU A 221 -7.70 16.11 -20.76
N LEU A 222 -7.61 15.80 -19.47
CA LEU A 222 -7.66 14.41 -19.01
C LEU A 222 -9.04 13.79 -19.24
N ALA A 223 -10.11 14.58 -19.09
CA ALA A 223 -11.47 14.15 -19.36
C ALA A 223 -11.74 13.88 -20.86
N SER A 224 -10.93 14.43 -21.77
CA SER A 224 -11.07 14.17 -23.21
C SER A 224 -10.46 12.84 -23.66
N VAL A 225 -9.68 12.17 -22.81
CA VAL A 225 -9.06 10.87 -23.15
C VAL A 225 -10.15 9.79 -23.15
N PRO A 226 -10.35 9.04 -24.26
CA PRO A 226 -11.38 8.02 -24.34
C PRO A 226 -11.18 6.90 -23.33
N ALA A 227 -12.25 6.45 -22.68
CA ALA A 227 -12.19 5.33 -21.73
C ALA A 227 -11.76 4.00 -22.38
N GLU A 228 -12.00 3.84 -23.68
CA GLU A 228 -11.53 2.70 -24.47
C GLU A 228 -9.99 2.66 -24.60
N TYR A 229 -9.35 3.84 -24.59
CA TYR A 229 -7.91 4.01 -24.73
C TYR A 229 -7.35 4.87 -23.59
N PRO A 230 -7.40 4.37 -22.35
CA PRO A 230 -7.13 5.16 -21.17
C PRO A 230 -5.69 5.67 -21.15
N LEU A 231 -5.46 6.77 -20.44
CA LEU A 231 -4.12 7.28 -20.18
C LEU A 231 -3.33 6.24 -19.38
N THR A 232 -2.17 5.83 -19.87
CA THR A 232 -1.37 4.74 -19.26
C THR A 232 0.10 5.10 -19.04
N ALA A 233 0.56 6.22 -19.58
CA ALA A 233 1.85 6.84 -19.29
C ALA A 233 1.83 8.35 -19.55
#